data_AF-A0A1F6BWJ7-F1
#
_entry.id   AF-A0A1F6BWJ7-F1
#
_cell.length_a   1.000
_cell.length_b   1.000
_cell.length_c   1.000
_cell.angle_alpha   90.00
_cell.angle_beta   90.00
_cell.angle_gamma   90.00
#
_symmetry.space_group_name_H-M   'P 1'
#
loop_
_entity.id
_entity.type
_entity.pdbx_description
1 polymer ?
#
loop_
_entity_poly.entity_id
_entity_poly.type
_entity_poly.pdbx_seq_one_letter_code
_entity_poly.pdbx_strand_id
1 'polypeptide(L)'
;MSEEQKQCVECKKEFVINEGDREMLNLLKVPSPTLCPECRMIRRLLFRNERTWYRRKCDATGEQMLAMFSPETPLKVYKNEYWKSDAWDPLEYGREYDFSRPFFEQFGELFKSIPHPNLIQKNLVNSEYTNYSLNSKIAISA
;
A
#
# COMPACT_ATOMS: atom_id res chain seq x y z
N MET A 1 36.13 -12.31 9.33
CA MET A 1 34.87 -12.09 10.07
C MET A 1 34.83 -10.66 10.60
N SER A 2 34.50 -9.69 9.75
CA SER A 2 34.36 -8.28 10.18
C SER A 2 32.89 -7.87 10.04
N GLU A 3 32.19 -7.77 11.16
CA GLU A 3 30.86 -7.19 11.23
C GLU A 3 30.95 -5.68 11.03
N GLU A 4 30.14 -5.11 10.14
CA GLU A 4 30.06 -3.66 9.95
C GLU A 4 28.93 -3.12 10.82
N GLN A 5 29.27 -2.32 11.82
CA GLN A 5 28.29 -1.59 12.64
C GLN A 5 27.89 -0.29 11.94
N LYS A 6 26.58 -0.06 11.82
CA LYS A 6 26.00 1.16 11.25
C LYS A 6 24.95 1.76 12.15
N GLN A 7 24.77 3.07 12.05
CA GLN A 7 23.69 3.79 12.70
C GLN A 7 22.54 4.07 11.71
N CYS A 8 21.31 3.75 12.11
CA CYS A 8 20.12 4.03 11.31
C CYS A 8 19.88 5.54 11.21
N VAL A 9 19.69 6.06 10.00
CA VAL A 9 19.44 7.50 9.80
C VAL A 9 18.10 7.96 10.41
N GLU A 10 17.10 7.07 10.47
CA GLU A 10 15.74 7.37 10.95
C GLU A 10 15.64 7.30 12.48
N CYS A 11 15.83 6.12 13.07
CA CYS A 11 15.61 5.89 14.50
C CYS A 11 16.87 6.02 15.35
N LYS A 12 18.03 6.30 14.74
CA LYS A 12 19.35 6.44 15.39
C LYS A 12 19.87 5.20 16.12
N LYS A 13 19.14 4.07 16.09
CA LYS A 13 19.59 2.77 16.61
C LYS A 13 20.73 2.21 15.77
N GLU A 14 21.66 1.54 16.43
CA GLU A 14 22.71 0.77 15.75
C GLU A 14 22.15 -0.54 15.18
N PHE A 15 22.74 -0.99 14.07
CA PHE A 15 22.45 -2.29 13.47
C PHE A 15 23.72 -2.83 12.80
N VAL A 16 23.80 -4.15 12.72
CA VAL A 16 24.95 -4.85 12.15
C VAL A 16 24.63 -5.32 10.74
N ILE A 17 25.60 -5.21 9.85
CA ILE A 17 25.61 -5.87 8.54
C ILE A 17 26.65 -6.99 8.62
N ASN A 18 26.17 -8.23 8.53
CA ASN A 18 27.04 -9.40 8.57
C ASN A 18 27.67 -9.68 7.20
N GLU A 19 28.58 -10.64 7.15
CA GLU A 19 29.28 -11.02 5.92
C GLU A 19 28.32 -11.54 4.83
N GLY A 20 27.35 -12.36 5.20
CA GLY A 20 26.33 -12.87 4.28
C GLY A 20 25.44 -11.77 3.70
N ASP A 21 25.08 -10.75 4.50
CA ASP A 21 24.37 -9.57 4.02
C ASP A 21 25.19 -8.84 2.96
N ARG A 22 26.50 -8.67 3.17
CA ARG A 22 27.41 -8.00 2.22
C ARG A 22 27.56 -8.78 0.91
N GLU A 23 27.73 -10.09 1.00
CA GLU A 23 27.80 -10.96 -0.17
C GLU A 23 26.51 -10.86 -1.01
N MET A 24 25.35 -10.89 -0.34
CA MET A 24 24.05 -10.75 -0.99
C MET A 24 23.87 -9.37 -1.63
N LEU A 25 24.25 -8.29 -0.94
CA LEU A 25 24.19 -6.92 -1.47
C LEU A 25 25.08 -6.77 -2.72
N ASN A 26 26.28 -7.35 -2.72
CA ASN A 26 27.20 -7.34 -3.85
C ASN A 26 26.66 -8.17 -5.03
N LEU A 27 26.11 -9.36 -4.76
CA LEU A 27 25.49 -10.21 -5.78
C LEU A 27 24.33 -9.49 -6.48
N LEU A 28 23.49 -8.81 -5.71
CA LEU A 28 22.35 -8.03 -6.22
C LEU A 28 22.75 -6.66 -6.78
N LYS A 29 24.02 -6.25 -6.64
CA LYS A 29 24.55 -4.92 -7.02
C LYS A 29 23.74 -3.76 -6.43
N VAL A 30 23.33 -3.88 -5.16
CA VAL A 30 22.58 -2.85 -4.45
C VAL A 30 23.42 -2.18 -3.36
N PRO A 31 23.20 -0.88 -3.08
CA PRO A 31 23.97 -0.17 -2.06
C PRO A 31 23.69 -0.69 -0.65
N SER A 32 24.67 -0.54 0.23
CA SER A 32 24.54 -0.89 1.64
C SER A 32 23.45 -0.04 2.31
N PRO A 33 22.57 -0.65 3.14
CA PRO A 33 21.42 0.05 3.71
C PRO A 33 21.82 1.18 4.67
N THR A 34 21.08 2.28 4.61
CA THR A 34 21.18 3.43 5.53
C THR A 34 20.19 3.34 6.70
N LEU A 35 19.30 2.35 6.66
CA LEU A 35 18.22 2.14 7.62
C LEU A 35 18.34 0.75 8.24
N CYS A 36 18.04 0.65 9.53
CA CYS A 36 17.96 -0.64 10.18
C CYS A 36 16.84 -1.51 9.58
N PRO A 37 16.86 -2.85 9.78
CA PRO A 37 15.85 -3.76 9.27
C PRO A 37 14.41 -3.35 9.60
N GLU A 38 14.18 -2.87 10.84
CA GLU A 38 12.88 -2.41 11.33
C GLU A 38 12.37 -1.20 10.54
N CYS A 39 13.16 -0.13 10.41
CA CYS A 39 12.77 1.06 9.65
C CYS A 39 12.54 0.75 8.17
N ARG A 40 13.34 -0.16 7.58
CA ARG A 40 13.10 -0.62 6.20
C ARG A 40 11.77 -1.36 6.09
N MET A 41 11.43 -2.18 7.07
CA MET A 41 10.16 -2.89 7.12
C MET A 41 8.98 -1.93 7.28
N ILE A 42 9.07 -0.95 8.19
CA ILE A 42 8.05 0.10 8.34
C ILE A 42 7.84 0.81 7.01
N ARG A 43 8.89 1.31 6.36
CA ARG A 43 8.79 1.98 5.05
C ARG A 43 8.12 1.12 3.97
N ARG A 44 8.42 -0.19 3.93
CA ARG A 44 7.77 -1.15 3.01
C ARG A 44 6.29 -1.34 3.31
N LEU A 45 5.90 -1.28 4.58
CA LEU A 45 4.52 -1.51 5.03
C LEU A 45 3.70 -0.23 5.16
N LEU A 46 4.28 0.97 4.97
CA LEU A 46 3.58 2.26 5.12
C LEU A 46 2.28 2.33 4.33
N PHE A 47 2.26 1.76 3.12
CA PHE A 47 1.10 1.80 2.23
C PHE A 47 0.16 0.61 2.41
N ARG A 48 0.45 -0.29 3.36
CA ARG A 48 -0.33 -1.51 3.60
C ARG A 48 -1.02 -1.44 4.95
N ASN A 49 -2.34 -1.28 4.93
CA ASN A 49 -3.14 -1.47 6.13
C ASN A 49 -3.80 -2.85 6.14
N GLU A 50 -3.10 -3.80 6.75
CA GLU A 50 -3.56 -5.19 6.90
C GLU A 50 -4.37 -5.43 8.18
N ARG A 51 -4.32 -4.50 9.14
CA ARG A 51 -4.71 -4.77 10.54
C ARG A 51 -5.93 -4.01 11.00
N THR A 52 -6.17 -2.82 10.46
CA THR A 52 -7.24 -1.93 10.96
C THR A 52 -8.27 -1.70 9.88
N TRP A 53 -9.51 -2.10 10.16
CA TRP A 53 -10.63 -1.85 9.27
C TRP A 53 -11.57 -0.82 9.88
N TYR A 54 -12.14 -0.03 8.99
CA TYR A 54 -13.06 1.04 9.34
C TYR A 54 -14.40 0.79 8.65
N ARG A 55 -15.50 1.07 9.36
CA ARG A 55 -16.81 1.18 8.74
C ARG A 55 -16.91 2.55 8.11
N ARG A 56 -17.18 2.61 6.80
CA ARG A 56 -17.40 3.87 6.06
C ARG A 56 -18.43 3.65 4.96
N LYS A 57 -18.93 4.75 4.41
CA LYS A 57 -19.77 4.72 3.22
C LYS A 57 -18.89 4.66 1.97
N CYS A 58 -19.37 3.95 0.94
CA CYS A 58 -18.84 4.03 -0.41
C CYS A 58 -19.05 5.44 -0.95
N ASP A 59 -17.99 6.08 -1.44
CA ASP A 59 -18.08 7.46 -1.93
C ASP A 59 -18.85 7.59 -3.26
N ALA A 60 -19.05 6.48 -3.98
CA ALA A 60 -19.88 6.45 -5.19
C ALA A 60 -21.35 6.12 -4.91
N THR A 61 -21.63 5.11 -4.08
CA THR A 61 -22.99 4.54 -3.91
C THR A 61 -23.66 4.91 -2.59
N GLY A 62 -22.89 5.38 -1.60
CA GLY A 62 -23.36 5.63 -0.24
C GLY A 62 -23.59 4.38 0.63
N GLU A 63 -23.42 3.18 0.07
CA GLU A 63 -23.56 1.90 0.78
C GLU A 63 -22.55 1.77 1.92
N GLN A 64 -22.95 1.15 3.04
CA GLN A 64 -22.03 0.84 4.13
C GLN A 64 -21.07 -0.27 3.73
N MET A 65 -19.78 -0.08 4.00
CA MET A 65 -18.74 -1.05 3.70
C MET A 65 -17.63 -1.02 4.74
N LEU A 66 -16.87 -2.11 4.82
CA LEU A 66 -15.59 -2.13 5.52
C LEU A 66 -14.48 -1.71 4.56
N ALA A 67 -13.56 -0.89 5.04
CA ALA A 67 -12.42 -0.43 4.26
C ALA A 67 -11.14 -0.42 5.09
N MET A 68 -10.00 -0.51 4.40
CA MET A 68 -8.66 -0.31 4.98
C MET A 68 -8.32 1.17 5.22
N PHE A 69 -9.23 2.08 4.87
CA PHE A 69 -9.04 3.52 4.96
C PHE A 69 -10.02 4.14 5.95
N SER A 70 -9.50 4.94 6.89
CA SER A 70 -10.32 5.71 7.84
C SER A 70 -11.32 6.61 7.11
N PRO A 71 -12.54 6.84 7.63
CA PRO A 71 -13.47 7.83 7.08
C PRO A 71 -12.91 9.26 7.05
N GLU A 72 -11.91 9.56 7.88
CA GLU A 72 -11.27 10.88 7.99
C GLU A 72 -10.21 11.13 6.90
N THR A 73 -9.87 10.10 6.11
CA THR A 73 -8.90 10.24 5.02
C THR A 73 -9.45 11.15 3.91
N PRO A 74 -8.62 11.96 3.24
CA PRO A 74 -9.04 12.73 2.07
C PRO A 74 -9.22 11.87 0.80
N LEU A 75 -8.95 10.56 0.87
CA LEU A 75 -9.08 9.65 -0.27
C LEU A 75 -10.54 9.30 -0.54
N LYS A 76 -10.89 9.30 -1.83
CA LYS A 76 -12.11 8.66 -2.33
C LYS A 76 -11.96 7.15 -2.32
N VAL A 77 -12.93 6.44 -1.76
CA VAL A 77 -12.91 4.99 -1.59
C VAL A 77 -14.23 4.38 -2.05
N TYR A 78 -14.14 3.42 -2.96
CA TYR A 78 -15.27 2.69 -3.53
C TYR A 78 -15.28 1.24 -3.04
N LYS A 79 -16.49 0.66 -2.92
CA LYS A 79 -16.64 -0.77 -2.71
C LYS A 79 -16.03 -1.52 -3.90
N ASN A 80 -15.30 -2.60 -3.64
CA ASN A 80 -14.53 -3.34 -4.64
C ASN A 80 -15.33 -3.72 -5.90
N GLU A 81 -16.59 -4.10 -5.76
CA GLU A 81 -17.47 -4.46 -6.87
C GLU A 81 -17.71 -3.28 -7.80
N TYR A 82 -17.99 -2.10 -7.23
CA TYR A 82 -18.17 -0.86 -7.98
C TYR A 82 -16.84 -0.36 -8.55
N TRP A 83 -15.75 -0.45 -7.78
CA TRP A 83 -14.42 -0.04 -8.24
C TRP A 83 -13.94 -0.85 -9.46
N LYS A 84 -14.37 -2.11 -9.60
CA LYS A 84 -14.03 -2.99 -10.73
C LYS A 84 -15.06 -2.99 -11.86
N SER A 85 -16.18 -2.29 -11.70
CA SER A 85 -17.21 -2.23 -12.73
C SER A 85 -16.92 -1.13 -13.75
N ASP A 86 -17.65 -1.17 -14.86
CA ASP A 86 -17.60 -0.12 -15.89
C ASP A 86 -18.42 1.13 -15.51
N ALA A 87 -18.78 1.29 -14.23
CA ALA A 87 -19.61 2.41 -13.74
C ALA A 87 -18.82 3.72 -13.56
N TRP A 88 -17.50 3.68 -13.71
CA TRP A 88 -16.62 4.84 -13.67
C TRP A 88 -15.41 4.60 -14.58
N ASP A 89 -14.82 5.67 -15.10
CA ASP A 89 -13.66 5.58 -15.99
C ASP A 89 -12.40 6.14 -15.30
N PRO A 90 -11.35 5.32 -15.11
CA PRO A 90 -10.06 5.79 -14.60
C PRO A 90 -9.42 6.90 -15.43
N LEU A 91 -9.69 6.97 -16.73
CA LEU A 91 -9.10 7.95 -17.64
C LEU A 91 -9.66 9.37 -17.45
N GLU A 92 -10.85 9.51 -16.86
CA GLU A 92 -11.45 10.82 -16.52
C GLU A 92 -10.59 11.63 -15.53
N TYR A 93 -9.72 10.96 -14.77
CA TYR A 93 -8.81 11.60 -13.81
C TYR A 93 -7.47 12.02 -14.42
N GLY A 94 -7.28 11.77 -15.72
CA GLY A 94 -6.13 12.20 -16.48
C GLY A 94 -5.94 13.72 -16.41
N ARG A 95 -4.68 14.15 -16.27
CA ARG A 95 -4.31 15.56 -16.25
C ARG A 95 -2.99 15.75 -16.99
N GLU A 96 -2.81 16.90 -17.61
CA GLU A 96 -1.52 17.31 -18.15
C GLU A 96 -0.53 17.55 -17.01
N TYR A 97 0.76 17.26 -17.25
CA TYR A 97 1.81 17.49 -16.27
C TYR A 97 2.34 18.92 -16.36
N ASP A 98 2.34 19.65 -15.24
CA ASP A 98 2.86 21.01 -15.15
C ASP A 98 4.32 21.01 -14.69
N PHE A 99 5.25 21.30 -15.59
CA PHE A 99 6.68 21.34 -15.29
C PHE A 99 7.10 22.50 -14.37
N SER A 100 6.22 23.47 -14.11
CA SER A 100 6.48 24.58 -13.17
C SER A 100 6.28 24.19 -11.71
N ARG A 101 5.63 23.05 -11.45
CA ARG A 101 5.29 22.58 -10.09
C ARG A 101 6.05 21.31 -9.71
N PRO A 102 6.32 21.07 -8.41
CA PRO A 102 6.95 19.83 -7.96
C PRO A 102 6.10 18.59 -8.29
N PHE A 103 6.76 17.51 -8.75
CA PHE A 103 6.11 16.25 -9.13
C PHE A 103 5.24 15.67 -8.00
N PHE A 104 5.76 15.57 -6.79
CA PHE A 104 5.06 14.89 -5.69
C PHE A 104 3.81 15.62 -5.20
N GLU A 105 3.71 16.93 -5.40
CA GLU A 105 2.49 17.68 -5.10
C GLU A 105 1.39 17.33 -6.10
N GLN A 106 1.69 17.42 -7.40
CA GLN A 106 0.76 17.07 -8.47
C GLN A 106 0.34 15.59 -8.40
N PHE A 107 1.31 14.71 -8.13
CA PHE A 107 1.04 13.28 -7.92
C PHE A 107 0.19 13.05 -6.68
N GLY A 108 0.45 13.77 -5.57
CA GLY A 108 -0.36 13.67 -4.36
C GLY A 108 -1.80 14.14 -4.56
N GLU A 109 -2.00 15.20 -5.33
CA GLU A 109 -3.33 15.67 -5.76
C GLU A 109 -4.03 14.62 -6.63
N LEU A 110 -3.31 14.01 -7.56
CA LEU A 110 -3.82 12.91 -8.39
C LEU A 110 -4.24 11.72 -7.56
N PHE A 111 -3.35 11.27 -6.69
CA PHE A 111 -3.59 10.16 -5.80
C PHE A 111 -4.82 10.42 -4.92
N LYS A 112 -5.01 11.62 -4.37
CA LYS A 112 -6.21 11.92 -3.57
C LYS A 112 -7.51 11.95 -4.39
N SER A 113 -7.42 12.37 -5.65
CA SER A 113 -8.58 12.53 -6.51
C SER A 113 -9.13 11.21 -7.07
N ILE A 114 -8.25 10.23 -7.32
CA ILE A 114 -8.66 8.93 -7.88
C ILE A 114 -9.32 8.07 -6.81
N PRO A 115 -10.39 7.34 -7.15
CA PRO A 115 -11.02 6.43 -6.22
C PRO A 115 -10.17 5.18 -6.00
N HIS A 116 -10.10 4.74 -4.75
CA HIS A 116 -9.40 3.54 -4.31
C HIS A 116 -10.38 2.43 -3.96
N PRO A 117 -10.03 1.15 -4.16
CA PRO A 117 -10.84 0.06 -3.65
C PRO A 117 -10.79 0.04 -2.11
N ASN A 118 -11.92 -0.29 -1.49
CA ASN A 118 -12.04 -0.39 -0.03
C ASN A 118 -11.10 -1.45 0.58
N LEU A 119 -10.84 -2.55 -0.13
CA LEU A 119 -9.97 -3.66 0.28
C LEU A 119 -9.11 -4.13 -0.90
N ILE A 120 -7.99 -4.79 -0.63
CA ILE A 120 -7.16 -5.42 -1.67
C ILE A 120 -7.57 -6.89 -1.82
N GLN A 121 -8.35 -7.17 -2.85
CA GLN A 121 -9.05 -8.45 -3.03
C GLN A 121 -9.08 -8.84 -4.50
N LYS A 122 -8.79 -10.11 -4.83
CA LYS A 122 -8.93 -10.63 -6.20
C LYS A 122 -9.49 -12.05 -6.22
N ASN A 123 -10.49 -12.30 -7.07
CA ASN A 123 -11.13 -13.60 -7.28
C ASN A 123 -11.61 -14.29 -5.99
N LEU A 124 -12.36 -13.57 -5.16
CA LEU A 124 -12.91 -14.13 -3.93
C LEU A 124 -14.34 -14.61 -4.13
N VAL A 125 -14.67 -15.73 -3.49
CA VAL A 125 -16.02 -16.28 -3.45
C VAL A 125 -16.43 -16.38 -1.98
N ASN A 126 -17.53 -15.70 -1.62
CA ASN A 126 -18.11 -15.67 -0.27
C ASN A 126 -17.11 -15.26 0.83
N SER A 127 -16.13 -14.39 0.52
CA SER A 127 -15.03 -14.03 1.43
C SER A 127 -14.88 -12.50 1.55
N GLU A 128 -16.00 -11.81 1.69
CA GLU A 128 -16.10 -10.34 1.67
C GLU A 128 -15.27 -9.65 2.77
N TYR A 129 -15.09 -10.32 3.90
CA TYR A 129 -14.35 -9.84 5.07
C TYR A 129 -12.89 -10.29 5.06
N THR A 130 -12.21 -10.19 3.93
CA THR A 130 -10.78 -10.52 3.83
C THR A 130 -10.02 -9.36 3.21
N ASN A 131 -8.77 -9.13 3.60
CA ASN A 131 -7.93 -8.12 2.97
C ASN A 131 -6.64 -8.79 2.48
N TYR A 132 -6.00 -8.21 1.47
CA TYR A 132 -4.80 -8.75 0.82
C TYR A 132 -4.92 -10.24 0.46
N SER A 133 -6.06 -10.64 -0.09
CA SER A 133 -6.40 -12.04 -0.38
C SER A 133 -6.63 -12.27 -1.87
N LEU A 134 -6.19 -13.42 -2.36
CA LEU A 134 -6.27 -13.83 -3.77
C LEU A 134 -6.80 -15.26 -3.88
N ASN A 135 -7.75 -15.48 -4.79
CA ASN A 135 -8.30 -16.80 -5.13
C ASN A 135 -8.89 -17.57 -3.92
N SER A 136 -9.41 -16.86 -2.93
CA SER A 136 -10.02 -17.48 -1.75
C SER A 136 -11.46 -17.88 -2.06
N LYS A 137 -11.80 -19.12 -1.75
CA LYS A 137 -13.16 -19.63 -1.77
C LYS A 137 -13.42 -20.29 -0.43
N ILE A 138 -14.54 -19.97 0.22
CA ILE A 138 -15.00 -20.79 1.34
C ILE A 138 -15.38 -22.15 0.74
N ALA A 139 -14.74 -23.22 1.22
CA ALA A 139 -15.20 -24.58 0.93
C ALA A 139 -16.54 -24.76 1.65
N ILE A 140 -17.64 -24.55 0.94
CA ILE A 140 -18.93 -25.06 1.38
C ILE A 140 -18.86 -26.54 1.03
N SER A 141 -18.55 -27.39 2.01
CA SER A 141 -18.80 -28.83 1.90
C SER A 141 -20.30 -29.00 1.66
N ALA A 142 -20.66 -29.39 0.44
CA ALA A 142 -21.98 -29.93 0.14
C ALA A 142 -22.12 -31.33 0.75
#